data_AF-A0AA42XR80-F1
#
_entry.id   AF-A0AA42XR80-F1
#
_cell.length_a   1.000
_cell.length_b   1.000
_cell.length_c   1.000
_cell.angle_alpha   90.00
_cell.angle_beta   90.00
_cell.angle_gamma   90.00
#
_symmetry.space_group_name_H-M   'P 1'
#
loop_
_entity.id
_entity.type
_entity.pdbx_description
1 polymer ?
#
loop_
_entity_poly.entity_id
_entity_poly.type
_entity_poly.pdbx_seq_one_letter_code
_entity_poly.pdbx_strand_id
1 'polypeptide(L)'
;MKPAPRWPLHPAPKEGEALSSWLNRVALCYHMEVSDLLEHDLGHGQVDDLDTAPPLSLLMMLFQRSGIELDRLRCMSFAGWVPWLLDSLDDQIPAALETYAFQLSVLLPRLRRKTRSITSWRAWLPTQPIHRACPLC
;
A
#
# COMPACT_ATOMS: atom_id res chain seq x y z
N MET A 1 -30.16 1.15 -14.32
CA MET A 1 -29.17 0.83 -15.38
C MET A 1 -28.11 -0.07 -14.77
N LYS A 2 -27.65 -1.12 -15.47
CA LYS A 2 -26.47 -1.87 -15.00
C LYS A 2 -25.23 -1.00 -15.25
N PRO A 3 -24.32 -0.82 -14.27
CA PRO A 3 -23.08 -0.09 -14.51
C PRO A 3 -22.30 -0.80 -15.63
N ALA A 4 -21.65 -0.01 -16.49
CA ALA A 4 -20.75 -0.56 -17.51
C ALA A 4 -19.68 -1.42 -16.81
N PRO A 5 -19.25 -2.56 -17.37
CA PRO A 5 -18.34 -3.46 -16.67
C PRO A 5 -16.97 -2.84 -16.40
N ARG A 6 -16.49 -1.97 -17.30
CA ARG A 6 -15.22 -1.25 -17.18
C ARG A 6 -15.44 0.25 -17.06
N TRP A 7 -14.48 0.94 -16.45
CA TRP A 7 -14.42 2.40 -16.46
C TRP A 7 -14.28 2.92 -17.89
N PRO A 8 -15.16 3.83 -18.34
CA PRO A 8 -15.05 4.43 -19.67
C PRO A 8 -13.78 5.26 -19.85
N LEU A 9 -13.34 5.92 -18.78
CA LEU A 9 -12.15 6.77 -18.74
C LEU A 9 -11.34 6.49 -17.47
N HIS A 10 -10.08 6.13 -17.61
CA HIS A 10 -9.16 6.03 -16.48
C HIS A 10 -7.72 6.17 -16.98
N PRO A 11 -6.87 6.89 -16.26
CA PRO A 11 -5.46 6.97 -16.60
C PRO A 11 -4.78 5.62 -16.38
N ALA A 12 -3.78 5.30 -17.22
CA ALA A 12 -2.88 4.20 -16.93
C ALA A 12 -2.04 4.50 -15.66
N PRO A 13 -1.75 3.49 -14.82
CA PRO A 13 -0.76 3.64 -13.75
C PRO A 13 0.61 4.00 -14.32
N LYS A 14 1.36 4.82 -13.60
CA LYS A 14 2.78 5.05 -13.89
C LYS A 14 3.63 3.96 -13.23
N GLU A 15 4.87 3.81 -13.70
CA GLU A 15 5.82 2.89 -13.08
C GLU A 15 6.18 3.38 -11.66
N GLY A 16 6.14 2.47 -10.68
CA GLY A 16 6.39 2.79 -9.27
C GLY A 16 5.32 3.64 -8.59
N GLU A 17 4.17 3.87 -9.24
CA GLU A 17 3.08 4.66 -8.66
C GLU A 17 2.34 3.90 -7.55
N ALA A 18 2.09 4.60 -6.44
CA ALA A 18 1.30 4.09 -5.33
C ALA A 18 -0.18 3.91 -5.70
N LEU A 19 -0.84 2.93 -5.08
CA LEU A 19 -2.24 2.62 -5.36
C LEU A 19 -3.16 3.83 -5.06
N SER A 20 -2.94 4.49 -3.93
CA SER A 20 -3.67 5.71 -3.55
C SER A 20 -3.50 6.84 -4.57
N SER A 21 -2.26 7.06 -5.05
CA SER A 21 -1.93 8.08 -6.06
C SER A 21 -2.65 7.83 -7.37
N TRP A 22 -2.66 6.59 -7.84
CA TRP A 22 -3.36 6.25 -9.08
C TRP A 22 -4.88 6.37 -8.93
N LEU A 23 -5.45 5.92 -7.82
CA LEU A 23 -6.89 6.06 -7.56
C LEU A 23 -7.32 7.53 -7.45
N ASN A 24 -6.49 8.40 -6.86
CA ASN A 24 -6.73 9.85 -6.88
C ASN A 24 -6.87 10.37 -8.31
N ARG A 25 -5.94 9.99 -9.20
CA ARG A 25 -6.01 10.40 -10.61
C ARG A 25 -7.23 9.83 -11.35
N VAL A 26 -7.67 8.61 -11.01
CA VAL A 26 -8.91 8.03 -11.55
C VAL A 26 -10.12 8.83 -11.08
N ALA A 27 -10.22 9.09 -9.78
CA ALA A 27 -11.32 9.85 -9.18
C ALA A 27 -11.42 11.27 -9.76
N LEU A 28 -10.28 11.93 -9.97
CA LEU A 28 -10.18 13.24 -10.62
C LEU A 28 -10.76 13.26 -12.04
N CYS A 29 -10.67 12.16 -12.81
CA CYS A 29 -11.29 12.08 -14.15
C CYS A 29 -12.81 12.18 -14.12
N TYR A 30 -13.43 11.94 -12.96
CA TYR A 30 -14.87 11.98 -12.76
C TYR A 30 -15.32 13.08 -11.80
N HIS A 31 -14.41 13.97 -11.40
CA HIS A 31 -14.68 15.04 -10.43
C HIS A 31 -15.24 14.52 -9.08
N MET A 32 -14.71 13.41 -8.59
CA MET A 32 -15.06 12.84 -7.28
C MET A 32 -13.83 12.61 -6.41
N GLU A 33 -14.03 12.43 -5.12
CA GLU A 33 -12.98 12.04 -4.18
C GLU A 33 -12.73 10.52 -4.24
N VAL A 34 -11.55 10.08 -3.78
CA VAL A 34 -11.26 8.63 -3.72
C VAL A 34 -12.17 7.89 -2.74
N SER A 35 -12.61 8.55 -1.67
CA SER A 35 -13.61 7.98 -0.75
C SER A 35 -14.90 7.63 -1.49
N ASP A 36 -15.38 8.51 -2.36
CA ASP A 36 -16.61 8.32 -3.11
C ASP A 36 -16.46 7.18 -4.12
N LEU A 37 -15.31 7.11 -4.80
CA LEU A 37 -14.98 6.04 -5.73
C LEU A 37 -14.94 4.68 -5.02
N LEU A 38 -14.30 4.61 -3.86
CA LEU A 38 -14.21 3.39 -3.05
C LEU A 38 -15.59 2.94 -2.59
N GLU A 39 -16.37 3.85 -2.00
CA GLU A 39 -17.65 3.51 -1.39
C GLU A 39 -18.70 3.13 -2.42
N HIS A 40 -18.82 3.92 -3.50
CA HIS A 40 -19.97 3.84 -4.39
C HIS A 40 -19.73 2.99 -5.64
N ASP A 41 -18.50 2.90 -6.15
CA ASP A 41 -18.18 2.11 -7.35
C ASP A 41 -17.51 0.78 -7.01
N LEU A 42 -16.58 0.80 -6.05
CA LEU A 42 -15.78 -0.37 -5.68
C LEU A 42 -16.40 -1.18 -4.54
N GLY A 43 -17.37 -0.61 -3.80
CA GLY A 43 -18.05 -1.29 -2.69
C GLY A 43 -17.16 -1.50 -1.47
N HIS A 44 -16.15 -0.64 -1.30
CA HIS A 44 -15.24 -0.64 -0.17
C HIS A 44 -15.46 0.62 0.65
N GLY A 45 -15.70 0.46 1.96
CA GLY A 45 -15.73 1.60 2.88
C GLY A 45 -14.34 2.23 3.03
N GLN A 46 -14.15 2.99 4.10
CA GLN A 46 -12.85 3.57 4.42
C GLN A 46 -11.80 2.46 4.56
N VAL A 47 -10.80 2.46 3.67
CA VAL A 47 -9.64 1.56 3.73
C VAL A 47 -8.52 2.32 4.45
N ASP A 48 -8.02 1.77 5.56
CA ASP A 48 -7.05 2.44 6.42
C ASP A 48 -5.75 2.83 5.69
N ASP A 49 -5.20 1.92 4.88
CA ASP A 49 -4.00 2.17 4.07
C ASP A 49 -3.98 1.33 2.78
N LEU A 50 -4.32 1.98 1.66
CA LEU A 50 -4.30 1.40 0.31
C LEU A 50 -2.91 1.00 -0.16
N ASP A 51 -1.87 1.64 0.37
CA ASP A 51 -0.50 1.50 -0.12
C ASP A 51 0.28 0.45 0.69
N THR A 52 -0.21 0.03 1.86
CA THR A 52 0.42 -1.04 2.67
C THR A 52 -0.06 -2.42 2.26
N ALA A 53 -1.35 -2.72 2.48
CA ALA A 53 -1.89 -4.06 2.26
C ALA A 53 -3.36 -3.97 1.84
N PRO A 54 -3.64 -3.54 0.60
CA PRO A 54 -5.00 -3.42 0.10
C PRO A 54 -5.68 -4.79 0.08
N PRO A 55 -6.99 -4.88 0.44
CA PRO A 55 -7.73 -6.14 0.39
C PRO A 55 -7.70 -6.76 -1.02
N LEU A 56 -7.56 -8.08 -1.12
CA LEU A 56 -7.58 -8.78 -2.41
C LEU A 56 -8.88 -8.53 -3.19
N SER A 57 -10.01 -8.46 -2.49
CA SER A 57 -11.31 -8.12 -3.08
C SER A 57 -11.29 -6.77 -3.79
N LEU A 58 -10.64 -5.76 -3.20
CA LEU A 58 -10.47 -4.44 -3.81
C LEU A 58 -9.62 -4.55 -5.08
N LEU A 59 -8.50 -5.27 -5.03
CA LEU A 59 -7.64 -5.44 -6.21
C LEU A 59 -8.35 -6.21 -7.34
N MET A 60 -9.19 -7.19 -7.01
CA MET A 60 -10.02 -7.90 -7.99
C MET A 60 -11.06 -6.99 -8.64
N MET A 61 -11.72 -6.13 -7.85
CA MET A 61 -12.63 -5.12 -8.38
C MET A 61 -11.90 -4.16 -9.30
N LEU A 62 -10.73 -3.65 -8.89
CA LEU A 62 -9.91 -2.79 -9.73
C LEU A 62 -9.47 -3.46 -11.02
N PHE A 63 -9.09 -4.74 -11.00
CA PHE A 63 -8.81 -5.52 -12.22
C PHE A 63 -10.04 -5.55 -13.15
N GLN A 64 -11.23 -5.81 -12.61
CA GLN A 64 -12.46 -5.86 -13.40
C GLN A 64 -12.83 -4.49 -13.99
N ARG A 65 -12.72 -3.42 -13.20
CA ARG A 65 -13.09 -2.05 -13.61
C ARG A 65 -12.09 -1.46 -14.60
N SER A 66 -10.79 -1.61 -14.33
CA SER A 66 -9.73 -0.95 -15.10
C SER A 66 -9.13 -1.82 -16.21
N GLY A 67 -9.21 -3.15 -16.08
CA GLY A 67 -8.49 -4.09 -16.94
C GLY A 67 -7.00 -4.22 -16.66
N ILE A 68 -6.48 -3.59 -15.59
CA ILE A 68 -5.07 -3.68 -15.23
C ILE A 68 -4.84 -5.01 -14.52
N GLU A 69 -3.84 -5.75 -14.97
CA GLU A 69 -3.45 -7.04 -14.40
C GLU A 69 -3.25 -6.98 -12.87
N LEU A 70 -3.69 -8.05 -12.20
CA LEU A 70 -3.70 -8.11 -10.74
C LEU A 70 -2.29 -7.97 -10.15
N ASP A 71 -1.28 -8.55 -10.77
CA ASP A 71 0.11 -8.46 -10.30
C ASP A 71 0.63 -7.03 -10.37
N ARG A 72 0.23 -6.28 -11.41
CA ARG A 72 0.58 -4.85 -11.50
C ARG A 72 -0.09 -4.05 -10.40
N LEU A 73 -1.37 -4.29 -10.12
CA LEU A 73 -2.09 -3.64 -9.03
C LEU A 73 -1.48 -3.98 -7.66
N ARG A 74 -1.05 -5.22 -7.46
CA ARG A 74 -0.35 -5.64 -6.24
C ARG A 74 0.94 -4.87 -6.02
N CYS A 75 1.76 -4.74 -7.06
CA CYS A 75 3.05 -4.02 -7.00
C CYS A 75 2.92 -2.50 -6.74
N MET A 76 1.71 -1.94 -6.80
CA MET A 76 1.43 -0.55 -6.40
C MET A 76 1.24 -0.39 -4.88
N SER A 77 1.38 -1.48 -4.12
CA SER A 77 1.34 -1.51 -2.65
C SER A 77 2.52 -2.30 -2.10
N PHE A 78 2.90 -2.06 -0.84
CA PHE A 78 3.99 -2.80 -0.18
C PHE A 78 3.73 -4.32 -0.14
N ALA A 79 2.48 -4.76 -0.05
CA ALA A 79 2.13 -6.17 -0.05
C ALA A 79 2.54 -6.90 -1.35
N GLY A 80 2.60 -6.22 -2.49
CA GLY A 80 3.09 -6.81 -3.74
C GLY A 80 4.59 -7.10 -3.75
N TRP A 81 5.34 -6.50 -2.82
CA TRP A 81 6.80 -6.60 -2.72
C TRP A 81 7.26 -7.64 -1.69
N VAL A 82 6.34 -8.25 -0.95
CA VAL A 82 6.62 -9.38 -0.04
C VAL A 82 6.57 -10.70 -0.82
N PRO A 83 7.48 -11.66 -0.59
CA PRO A 83 8.63 -11.62 0.31
C PRO A 83 9.93 -11.17 -0.36
N TRP A 84 9.88 -10.69 -1.61
CA TRP A 84 11.08 -10.56 -2.45
C TRP A 84 11.93 -9.34 -2.14
N LEU A 85 11.28 -8.21 -1.86
CA LEU A 85 11.96 -6.96 -1.47
C LEU A 85 11.77 -6.69 0.03
N LEU A 86 10.61 -7.07 0.58
CA LEU A 86 10.25 -6.88 1.98
C LEU A 86 10.02 -8.24 2.64
N ASP A 87 10.63 -8.48 3.80
CA ASP A 87 10.53 -9.78 4.48
C ASP A 87 9.09 -10.08 4.96
N SER A 88 8.42 -9.09 5.55
CA SER A 88 7.06 -9.23 6.10
C SER A 88 6.39 -7.87 6.34
N LEU A 89 5.06 -7.83 6.25
CA LEU A 89 4.24 -6.71 6.72
C LEU A 89 3.66 -6.94 8.13
N ASP A 90 3.95 -8.07 8.75
CA ASP A 90 3.48 -8.36 10.11
C ASP A 90 4.23 -7.45 11.12
N ASP A 91 3.47 -6.63 11.83
CA ASP A 91 3.97 -5.70 12.85
C ASP A 91 3.95 -6.30 14.26
N GLN A 92 3.51 -7.55 14.40
CA GLN A 92 3.48 -8.31 15.64
C GLN A 92 4.68 -9.25 15.80
N ILE A 93 5.62 -9.26 14.84
CA ILE A 93 6.83 -10.08 14.92
C ILE A 93 7.66 -9.65 16.14
N PRO A 94 7.86 -10.55 17.14
CA PRO A 94 8.66 -10.23 18.30
C PRO A 94 10.10 -9.92 17.90
N ALA A 95 10.67 -8.87 18.48
CA ALA A 95 12.03 -8.44 18.20
C ALA A 95 12.33 -8.12 16.72
N ALA A 96 11.32 -7.71 15.94
CA ALA A 96 11.49 -7.31 14.54
C ALA A 96 12.49 -6.17 14.38
N LEU A 97 12.43 -5.17 15.27
CA LEU A 97 13.36 -4.05 15.30
C LEU A 97 14.80 -4.52 15.55
N GLU A 98 15.01 -5.36 16.56
CA GLU A 98 16.32 -5.89 16.91
C GLU A 98 16.89 -6.76 15.79
N THR A 99 16.05 -7.56 15.15
CA THR A 99 16.45 -8.39 14.02
C THR A 99 16.89 -7.50 12.87
N TYR A 100 16.04 -6.57 12.42
CA TYR A 100 16.36 -5.67 11.31
C TYR A 100 17.60 -4.81 11.58
N ALA A 101 17.68 -4.15 12.75
CA ALA A 101 18.75 -3.20 13.03
C ALA A 101 20.06 -3.86 13.48
N PHE A 102 19.98 -5.02 14.14
CA PHE A 102 21.13 -5.57 14.89
C PHE A 102 21.60 -6.94 14.41
N GLN A 103 20.86 -7.68 13.57
CA GLN A 103 21.26 -9.04 13.14
C GLN A 103 22.64 -9.08 12.47
N LEU A 104 22.96 -8.08 11.64
CA LEU A 104 24.22 -8.04 10.87
C LEU A 104 25.25 -7.07 11.45
N SER A 105 25.11 -6.68 12.71
CA SER A 105 25.91 -5.60 13.23
C SER A 105 27.24 -6.05 13.80
N VAL A 106 28.34 -5.47 13.30
CA VAL A 106 29.72 -5.91 13.57
C VAL A 106 30.33 -5.22 14.79
N LEU A 107 30.00 -3.94 15.02
CA LEU A 107 30.71 -3.10 16.00
C LEU A 107 30.29 -3.31 17.46
N LEU A 108 29.05 -3.72 17.71
CA LEU A 108 28.49 -3.82 19.06
C LEU A 108 27.71 -5.14 19.23
N PRO A 109 28.09 -6.01 20.19
CA PRO A 109 27.39 -7.26 20.45
C PRO A 109 25.92 -7.05 20.84
N ARG A 110 25.04 -8.00 20.46
CA ARG A 110 23.58 -7.93 20.68
C ARG A 110 23.16 -7.53 22.09
N LEU A 111 23.79 -8.12 23.11
CA LEU A 111 23.45 -7.93 24.53
C LEU A 111 23.95 -6.61 25.15
N ARG A 112 24.74 -5.81 24.41
CA ARG A 112 25.26 -4.53 24.91
C ARG A 112 24.53 -3.30 24.37
N ARG A 113 23.48 -3.50 23.56
CA ARG A 113 22.67 -2.40 23.02
C ARG A 113 21.49 -2.12 23.92
N LYS A 114 21.20 -0.85 24.12
CA LYS A 114 19.91 -0.42 24.67
C LYS A 114 18.85 -0.66 23.60
N THR A 115 17.90 -1.53 23.90
CA THR A 115 16.71 -1.72 23.06
C THR A 115 15.63 -0.75 23.48
N ARG A 116 14.75 -0.44 22.54
CA ARG A 116 13.51 0.30 22.80
C ARG A 116 12.38 -0.54 22.22
N SER A 117 11.30 -0.69 22.98
CA SER A 117 10.08 -1.30 22.44
C SER A 117 9.32 -0.23 21.67
N ILE A 118 9.03 -0.50 20.40
CA ILE A 118 8.12 0.31 19.59
C ILE A 118 6.95 -0.58 19.21
N THR A 119 5.76 -0.20 19.61
CA THR A 119 4.51 -0.89 19.26
C THR A 119 4.29 -0.84 17.75
N SER A 120 3.91 -1.97 17.14
CA SER A 120 3.60 -2.09 15.72
C SER A 120 4.73 -1.60 14.78
N TRP A 121 5.97 -1.91 15.12
CA TRP A 121 7.12 -1.44 14.35
C TRP A 121 7.28 -2.18 13.02
N ARG A 122 7.55 -1.42 11.94
CA ARG A 122 7.95 -1.93 10.63
C ARG A 122 9.16 -1.14 10.11
N ALA A 123 10.08 -1.82 9.41
CA ALA A 123 11.40 -1.27 9.12
C ALA A 123 11.43 -0.07 8.14
N TRP A 124 10.45 0.01 7.24
CA TRP A 124 10.32 1.06 6.21
C TRP A 124 9.18 2.03 6.46
N LEU A 125 8.41 1.83 7.54
CA LEU A 125 7.25 2.66 7.83
C LEU A 125 7.62 3.76 8.83
N PRO A 126 7.44 5.05 8.49
CA PRO A 126 7.63 6.11 9.46
C PRO A 126 6.58 6.01 10.57
N THR A 127 6.95 6.41 11.79
CA THR A 127 6.03 6.49 12.94
C THR A 127 4.94 7.54 12.74
N GLN A 128 5.18 8.53 11.88
CA GLN A 128 4.20 9.53 11.49
C GLN A 128 3.69 9.23 10.08
N PRO A 129 2.38 9.38 9.82
CA PRO A 129 1.86 9.23 8.47
C PRO A 129 2.53 10.23 7.54
N ILE A 130 2.97 9.75 6.38
CA ILE A 130 3.46 10.57 5.28
C ILE A 130 2.49 10.47 4.12
N HIS A 131 2.26 11.59 3.42
CA HIS A 131 1.48 11.57 2.20
C HIS A 131 2.30 10.88 1.11
N ARG A 132 1.88 9.70 0.67
CA ARG A 132 2.60 8.87 -0.31
C ARG A 132 2.23 9.20 -1.76
N ALA A 133 1.22 10.04 -1.97
CA ALA A 133 0.88 10.49 -3.32
C ALA A 133 1.92 11.49 -3.83
N CYS A 134 2.16 11.42 -5.14
CA CYS A 134 3.00 12.36 -5.86
C CYS A 134 2.46 13.79 -5.66
N PRO A 135 3.27 14.79 -5.26
CA PRO A 135 2.79 16.14 -4.98
C PRO A 135 2.42 16.96 -6.23
N LEU A 136 2.74 16.42 -7.42
CA LEU A 136 2.45 17.02 -8.73
C LEU A 136 1.26 16.31 -9.41
N CYS A 137 0.69 15.33 -8.71
CA CYS A 137 -0.42 14.49 -9.08
C CYS A 137 -1.52 14.73 -8.03
#